data_AF-A0A6B1FTW6-F1
#
_entry.id   AF-A0A6B1FTW6-F1
#
_cell.length_a   1.000
_cell.length_b   1.000
_cell.length_c   1.000
_cell.angle_alpha   90.00
_cell.angle_beta   90.00
_cell.angle_gamma   90.00
#
_symmetry.space_group_name_H-M   'P 1'
#
loop_
_entity.id
_entity.type
_entity.pdbx_description
1 polymer ?
#
loop_
_entity_poly.entity_id
_entity_poly.type
_entity_poly.pdbx_seq_one_letter_code
_entity_poly.pdbx_strand_id
1 'polypeptide(L)'
;MAGNGEEPRYFLIWFILFVLTMAEVGYAFLALPQWLLATGLILMALWKALLVAIYYMHLKWEPKRLWILAASPLPLAVILVIAVLTEF
;
A
#
# COMPACT_ATOMS: atom_id res chain seq x y z
N MET A 1 27.05 -16.72 23.81
CA MET A 1 26.58 -15.51 24.53
C MET A 1 25.65 -14.78 23.57
N ALA A 2 24.37 -14.71 23.90
CA ALA A 2 23.30 -14.15 23.07
C ALA A 2 23.43 -12.62 22.98
N GLY A 3 23.20 -12.06 21.78
CA GLY A 3 23.25 -10.63 21.48
C GLY A 3 22.39 -10.27 20.27
N ASN A 4 21.10 -10.61 20.35
CA ASN A 4 19.92 -9.93 19.79
C ASN A 4 20.05 -9.24 18.41
N GLY A 5 19.86 -10.01 17.33
CA GLY A 5 19.83 -9.53 15.94
C GLY A 5 18.42 -9.39 15.35
N GLU A 6 17.59 -8.48 15.87
CA GLU A 6 16.19 -8.36 15.43
C GLU A 6 15.70 -6.99 14.91
N GLU A 7 16.58 -5.99 14.71
CA GLU A 7 16.14 -4.66 14.24
C GLU A 7 16.82 -4.08 12.96
N PRO A 8 16.81 -4.80 11.81
CA PRO A 8 17.07 -4.12 10.53
C PRO A 8 15.99 -4.36 9.46
N ARG A 9 14.79 -4.80 9.81
CA ARG A 9 13.77 -5.15 8.79
C ARG A 9 13.02 -3.92 8.27
N TYR A 10 12.73 -2.94 9.12
CA TYR A 10 11.91 -1.77 8.79
C TYR A 10 12.48 -0.90 7.67
N PHE A 11 13.78 -0.60 7.72
CA PHE A 11 14.49 0.15 6.66
C PHE A 11 14.49 -0.59 5.31
N LEU A 12 14.49 -1.93 5.32
CA LEU A 12 14.49 -2.75 4.12
C LEU A 12 13.12 -2.69 3.41
N ILE A 13 12.03 -2.73 4.17
CA ILE A 13 10.68 -2.58 3.62
C ILE A 13 10.42 -1.15 3.16
N TRP A 14 10.90 -0.15 3.92
CA TRP A 14 10.85 1.26 3.50
C TRP A 14 11.49 1.44 2.11
N PHE A 15 12.69 0.86 1.92
CA PHE A 15 13.40 0.94 0.65
C PHE A 15 12.66 0.23 -0.48
N ILE A 16 12.04 -0.94 -0.21
CA ILE A 16 11.19 -1.63 -1.19
C ILE A 16 9.99 -0.77 -1.61
N LEU A 17 9.31 -0.13 -0.66
CA LEU A 17 8.18 0.77 -0.94
C LEU A 17 8.62 2.00 -1.72
N PHE A 18 9.79 2.55 -1.40
CA PHE A 18 10.40 3.67 -2.12
C PHE A 18 10.68 3.31 -3.58
N VAL A 19 11.38 2.18 -3.81
CA VAL A 19 11.68 1.68 -5.16
C VAL A 19 10.41 1.37 -5.93
N LEU A 20 9.40 0.75 -5.30
CA LEU A 20 8.11 0.46 -5.93
C LEU A 20 7.41 1.75 -6.38
N THR A 21 7.50 2.81 -5.59
CA THR A 21 6.93 4.13 -5.94
C THR A 21 7.69 4.81 -7.06
N MET A 22 9.02 4.70 -7.07
CA MET A 22 9.84 5.22 -8.16
C MET A 22 9.58 4.48 -9.47
N ALA A 23 9.39 3.15 -9.42
CA ALA A 23 9.01 2.33 -10.56
C ALA A 23 7.60 2.69 -11.07
N GLU A 24 6.66 2.95 -10.18
CA GLU A 24 5.29 3.34 -10.52
C GLU A 24 5.25 4.70 -11.22
N VAL A 25 5.98 5.69 -10.71
CA VAL A 25 6.15 7.00 -11.35
C VAL A 25 6.79 6.84 -12.74
N GLY A 26 7.84 6.04 -12.86
CA GLY A 26 8.47 5.73 -14.15
C GLY A 26 7.51 5.05 -15.13
N TYR A 27 6.72 4.08 -14.65
CA TYR A 27 5.72 3.38 -15.46
C TYR A 27 4.58 4.31 -15.91
N ALA A 28 4.17 5.26 -15.08
CA ALA A 28 3.19 6.28 -15.44
C ALA A 28 3.69 7.24 -16.54
N PHE A 29 5.01 7.46 -16.66
CA PHE A 29 5.60 8.26 -17.74
C PHE A 29 5.75 7.48 -19.05
N LEU A 30 5.62 6.16 -19.05
CA LEU A 30 5.52 5.40 -20.30
C LEU A 30 4.14 5.67 -20.92
N ALA A 31 4.12 6.18 -22.14
CA ALA A 31 2.91 6.43 -22.91
C ALA A 31 2.26 5.12 -23.41
N LEU A 32 1.82 4.28 -22.48
CA LEU A 32 1.09 3.05 -22.73
C LEU A 32 -0.43 3.33 -22.81
N PRO A 33 -1.20 2.43 -23.44
CA PRO A 33 -2.65 2.54 -23.47
C PRO A 33 -3.24 2.64 -22.05
N GLN A 34 -4.19 3.57 -21.85
CA GLN A 34 -4.74 3.93 -20.53
C GLN A 34 -5.21 2.73 -19.71
N TRP A 35 -5.75 1.69 -20.34
CA TRP A 35 -6.20 0.49 -19.64
C TRP A 35 -5.06 -0.32 -19.02
N LEU A 36 -3.90 -0.36 -19.69
CA LEU A 36 -2.71 -1.07 -19.23
C LEU A 36 -1.95 -0.27 -18.17
N LEU A 37 -2.00 1.06 -18.27
CA LEU A 37 -1.52 1.94 -17.21
C LEU A 37 -2.38 1.81 -15.95
N ALA A 38 -3.70 1.96 -16.08
CA ALA A 38 -4.61 1.90 -14.95
C ALA A 38 -4.52 0.57 -14.20
N THR A 39 -4.56 -0.56 -14.92
CA THR A 39 -4.45 -1.89 -14.29
C THR A 39 -3.09 -2.13 -13.64
N GLY A 40 -1.99 -1.69 -14.26
CA GLY A 40 -0.64 -1.80 -13.70
C GLY A 40 -0.44 -0.95 -12.45
N LEU A 41 -0.92 0.30 -12.46
CA LEU A 41 -0.87 1.21 -11.32
C LEU A 41 -1.73 0.69 -10.15
N ILE A 42 -2.96 0.21 -10.43
CA ILE A 42 -3.83 -0.38 -9.39
C ILE A 42 -3.16 -1.60 -8.74
N LEU A 43 -2.55 -2.48 -9.54
CA LEU A 43 -1.81 -3.64 -9.02
C LEU A 43 -0.64 -3.22 -8.14
N MET A 44 0.16 -2.23 -8.56
CA MET A 44 1.27 -1.72 -7.76
C MET A 44 0.78 -1.05 -6.47
N ALA A 45 -0.30 -0.29 -6.51
CA ALA A 45 -0.91 0.32 -5.34
C ALA A 45 -1.42 -0.74 -4.34
N LEU A 46 -2.08 -1.80 -4.82
CA LEU A 46 -2.53 -2.92 -4.00
C LEU A 46 -1.36 -3.66 -3.35
N TRP A 47 -0.28 -3.92 -4.11
CA TRP A 47 0.90 -4.59 -3.59
C TRP A 47 1.58 -3.78 -2.48
N LYS A 48 1.63 -2.45 -2.68
CA LYS A 48 2.17 -1.50 -1.71
C LYS A 48 1.32 -1.48 -0.43
N ALA A 49 0.00 -1.46 -0.56
CA ALA A 49 -0.93 -1.55 0.57
C ALA A 49 -0.79 -2.87 1.35
N LEU A 50 -0.62 -4.00 0.65
CA LEU A 50 -0.35 -5.31 1.27
C LEU A 50 0.98 -5.33 2.04
N LEU A 51 2.05 -4.80 1.43
CA LEU A 51 3.35 -4.69 2.10
C LEU A 51 3.24 -3.82 3.36
N VAL A 52 2.57 -2.67 3.29
CA VAL A 52 2.33 -1.81 4.44
C VAL A 52 1.49 -2.52 5.51
N ALA A 53 0.42 -3.24 5.13
CA ALA A 53 -0.44 -3.96 6.06
C ALA A 53 0.29 -5.11 6.79
N ILE A 54 1.18 -5.82 6.11
CA ILE A 54 1.92 -6.95 6.70
C ILE A 54 3.09 -6.46 7.57
N TYR A 55 3.77 -5.39 7.15
CA TYR A 55 5.05 -4.99 7.76
C TYR A 55 4.99 -3.74 8.64
N TYR A 56 4.22 -2.71 8.25
CA TYR A 56 4.15 -1.45 8.98
C TYR A 56 3.02 -1.43 10.01
N MET A 57 1.92 -2.13 9.75
CA MET A 57 0.77 -2.16 10.67
C MET A 57 0.95 -3.10 11.88
N HIS A 58 2.08 -3.80 12.05
CA HIS A 58 2.31 -4.74 13.17
C HIS A 58 1.19 -5.77 13.42
N LEU A 59 0.32 -6.01 12.43
CA LEU A 59 -0.95 -6.72 12.63
C LEU A 59 -0.78 -8.19 13.01
N LYS A 60 0.43 -8.73 12.83
CA LYS A 60 0.80 -10.08 13.27
C LYS A 60 0.82 -10.22 14.80
N TRP A 61 0.94 -9.12 15.56
CA TRP A 61 1.19 -9.15 17.01
C TRP A 61 0.23 -8.30 17.87
N GLU A 62 -0.82 -7.69 17.29
CA GLU A 62 -1.75 -6.82 18.02
C GLU A 62 -3.24 -7.21 17.90
N PRO A 63 -4.09 -6.83 18.88
CA PRO A 63 -5.47 -7.30 18.98
C PRO A 63 -6.36 -6.79 17.84
N LYS A 64 -7.33 -7.61 17.44
CA LYS A 64 -8.31 -7.41 16.33
C LYS A 64 -8.99 -6.03 16.26
N ARG A 65 -8.98 -5.24 17.34
CA ARG A 65 -9.51 -3.86 17.39
C ARG A 65 -8.75 -2.87 16.51
N LEU A 66 -7.43 -3.01 16.37
CA LEU A 66 -6.64 -2.11 15.50
C LEU A 66 -6.89 -2.37 14.02
N TRP A 67 -7.28 -3.60 13.66
CA TRP A 67 -7.71 -3.95 12.31
C TRP A 67 -8.97 -3.18 11.89
N ILE A 68 -9.92 -3.00 12.82
CA ILE A 68 -11.14 -2.22 12.58
C ILE A 68 -10.80 -0.74 12.40
N LEU A 69 -9.82 -0.21 13.13
CA LEU A 69 -9.39 1.18 13.00
C LEU A 69 -8.71 1.45 11.65
N ALA A 70 -7.85 0.54 11.20
CA ALA A 70 -7.22 0.60 9.89
C ALA A 70 -8.19 0.35 8.72
N ALA A 71 -9.21 -0.49 8.93
CA ALA A 71 -10.26 -0.76 7.95
C ALA A 71 -11.34 0.33 7.90
N SER A 72 -11.53 1.10 8.97
CA SER A 72 -12.53 2.18 9.06
C SER A 72 -12.48 3.21 7.92
N PRO A 73 -11.30 3.67 7.44
CA PRO A 73 -11.26 4.62 6.32
C PRO A 73 -11.56 3.98 4.95
N LEU A 74 -11.44 2.65 4.79
CA LEU A 74 -11.69 1.99 3.50
C LEU A 74 -13.14 2.15 2.98
N PRO A 75 -14.20 1.88 3.76
CA PRO A 75 -15.58 2.07 3.29
C PRO A 75 -15.87 3.56 3.01
N LEU A 76 -15.31 4.48 3.81
CA LEU A 76 -15.41 5.93 3.55
C LEU A 76 -14.76 6.31 2.22
N ALA A 77 -13.58 5.76 1.92
CA ALA A 77 -12.90 5.98 0.64
C ALA A 77 -13.72 5.46 -0.54
N VAL A 78 -14.34 4.28 -0.41
CA VAL A 78 -15.21 3.73 -1.45
C VAL A 78 -16.43 4.62 -1.68
N ILE A 79 -17.09 5.07 -0.60
CA ILE A 79 -18.25 5.98 -0.70
C ILE A 79 -17.85 7.29 -1.37
N LEU A 80 -16.70 7.87 -0.99
CA LEU A 80 -16.19 9.10 -1.62
C LEU A 80 -15.89 8.92 -3.11
N VAL A 81 -15.24 7.82 -3.51
CA VAL A 81 -14.94 7.55 -4.92
C VAL A 81 -16.23 7.41 -5.72
N ILE A 82 -17.23 6.69 -5.20
CA ILE A 82 -18.52 6.54 -5.86
C ILE A 82 -19.22 7.91 -5.96
N ALA A 83 -19.28 8.66 -4.87
CA ALA A 83 -19.91 9.98 -4.84
C ALA A 83 -19.31 10.92 -5.88
N VAL A 84 -17.97 10.98 -5.95
CA VAL A 84 -17.25 11.78 -6.95
C VAL A 84 -17.56 11.29 -8.37
N LEU A 85 -17.54 9.99 -8.63
CA LEU A 85 -17.85 9.44 -9.96
C LEU A 85 -19.32 9.65 -10.37
N THR A 86 -20.25 9.75 -9.43
CA THR A 86 -21.67 10.03 -9.72
C THR A 86 -21.99 11.51 -9.85
N GLU A 87 -21.12 12.39 -9.36
CA GLU A 87 -21.28 13.84 -9.47
C GLU A 87 -20.70 14.41 -10.78
N PHE A 88 -19.81 13.67 -11.46
CA PHE A 88 -19.37 13.92 -12.83
C PHE A 88 -20.27 13.24 -13.86
#